data_AF-A0A2J6PXN5-F1
#
_entry.id   AF-A0A2J6PXN5-F1
#
_cell.length_a   1.000
_cell.length_b   1.000
_cell.length_c   1.000
_cell.angle_alpha   90.00
_cell.angle_beta   90.00
_cell.angle_gamma   90.00
#
_symmetry.space_group_name_H-M   'P 1'
#
loop_
_entity.id
_entity.type
_entity.pdbx_description
1 polymer ?
#
loop_
_entity_poly.entity_id
_entity_poly.type
_entity_poly.pdbx_seq_one_letter_code
_entity_poly.pdbx_strand_id
1 'polypeptide(L)'
;MARYAPYLAPERTDFSGLKDFLEARYLQAQDHVWALREDPGYFEEVVYQYADHRPEGLLDSANKHHPNYKKPTFWRATLATVVSEAYHSVIVWHVLVKQAKRVVALQEEHASALDAGHKLPPTYKRELQLFKTLLLYVSQVPRKKLKHMLPAAPQFRKFWELAELGNGQRVMRFRDGMDRENDPLLRAYFKLRNDEDCIRFGYKDLVDEMERVVFAQSEQVKRITPWIAEHFSDLGLSVLAMHGINNYFPLAADFVSSKLADMEEFYPQNFSDWQEFVEKVPSFTFHTVGTPSLVDFSYPCDQRQSRKNAIAMWKAERNLDIFWKEVDRQYEEKMGRTLDKAFAYRFSAKHELERTPEWIEPLEDMFMENKGKQKANPKSKDLGKAQSDFKLEDKNSSIKIVIDEVGVDDIVSDLSQENPSNGKRPIKASIKLDQTAFRAFKALFYTPLELDRPGNMAWKDFLHFMSAMRFSPFKLYGSSWHFEHSEVRSIQFHEPLPSSTVSLRAAMRMGQRLKRTYKWHPDMFEKDSAASSSS
;
A
#
# COMPACT_ATOMS: atom_id res chain seq x y z
N MET A 1 -10.28 -18.45 24.30
CA MET A 1 -11.70 -18.62 23.88
C MET A 1 -11.89 -19.53 22.64
N ALA A 2 -10.83 -20.09 22.02
CA ALA A 2 -10.92 -20.85 20.77
C ALA A 2 -11.56 -22.27 20.83
N ARG A 3 -11.91 -22.80 22.02
CA ARG A 3 -12.43 -24.18 22.14
C ARG A 3 -13.93 -24.35 21.87
N TYR A 4 -14.69 -23.26 21.81
CA TYR A 4 -16.15 -23.30 21.62
C TYR A 4 -16.64 -22.64 20.32
N ALA A 5 -15.73 -22.12 19.49
CA ALA A 5 -16.07 -21.43 18.23
C ALA A 5 -16.99 -22.21 17.28
N PRO A 6 -16.91 -23.55 17.16
CA PRO A 6 -17.82 -24.32 16.29
C PRO A 6 -19.26 -24.47 16.84
N TYR A 7 -19.49 -24.12 18.11
CA TYR A 7 -20.76 -24.32 18.83
C TYR A 7 -21.47 -23.00 19.16
N LEU A 8 -20.89 -21.87 18.77
CA LEU A 8 -21.55 -20.56 18.87
C LEU A 8 -22.41 -20.35 17.63
N ALA A 9 -23.59 -19.73 17.80
CA ALA A 9 -24.33 -19.19 16.66
C ALA A 9 -23.37 -18.28 15.87
N PRO A 10 -23.39 -18.32 14.52
CA PRO A 10 -22.51 -17.46 13.72
C PRO A 10 -22.63 -16.03 14.23
N GLU A 11 -21.53 -15.42 14.65
CA GLU A 11 -21.52 -14.00 14.97
C GLU A 11 -22.08 -13.27 13.74
N ARG A 12 -23.10 -12.43 13.95
CA ARG A 12 -23.67 -11.62 12.89
C ARG A 12 -22.53 -10.89 12.20
N THR A 13 -22.45 -11.01 10.87
CA THR A 13 -21.40 -10.36 10.10
C THR A 13 -21.43 -8.86 10.35
N ASP A 14 -20.30 -8.33 10.80
CA ASP A 14 -20.08 -6.91 10.94
C ASP A 14 -19.80 -6.28 9.58
N PHE A 15 -20.87 -5.94 8.85
CA PHE A 15 -20.75 -5.23 7.58
C PHE A 15 -20.26 -3.79 7.74
N SER A 16 -20.44 -3.19 8.92
CA SER A 16 -19.93 -1.86 9.23
C SER A 16 -18.42 -1.86 9.32
N GLY A 17 -17.84 -2.79 10.08
CA GLY A 17 -16.39 -3.01 10.11
C GLY A 17 -15.85 -3.35 8.73
N LEU A 18 -16.53 -4.22 7.95
CA LEU A 18 -16.13 -4.51 6.58
C LEU A 18 -16.13 -3.28 5.67
N LYS A 19 -17.16 -2.43 5.79
CA LYS A 19 -17.26 -1.16 5.06
C LYS A 19 -16.07 -0.24 5.42
N ASP A 20 -15.72 -0.13 6.70
CA ASP A 20 -14.59 0.68 7.16
C ASP A 20 -13.24 0.14 6.67
N PHE A 21 -13.06 -1.20 6.65
CA PHE A 21 -11.88 -1.83 6.05
C PHE A 21 -11.75 -1.51 4.55
N LEU A 22 -12.84 -1.64 3.79
CA LEU A 22 -12.85 -1.35 2.36
C LEU A 22 -12.62 0.14 2.08
N GLU A 23 -13.17 1.02 2.92
CA GLU A 23 -12.99 2.47 2.79
C GLU A 23 -11.54 2.88 3.04
N ALA A 24 -10.88 2.31 4.07
CA ALA A 24 -9.46 2.54 4.30
C ALA A 24 -8.58 2.03 3.13
N ARG A 25 -8.93 0.89 2.52
CA ARG A 25 -8.21 0.35 1.35
C ARG A 25 -8.42 1.22 0.09
N TYR A 26 -9.64 1.73 -0.11
CA TYR A 26 -9.96 2.67 -1.17
C TYR A 26 -9.16 3.97 -1.05
N LEU A 27 -9.08 4.54 0.16
CA LEU A 27 -8.27 5.73 0.42
C LEU A 27 -6.77 5.45 0.18
N GLN A 28 -6.28 4.27 0.58
CA GLN A 28 -4.91 3.85 0.27
C GLN A 28 -4.66 3.75 -1.25
N ALA A 29 -5.64 3.34 -2.05
CA ALA A 29 -5.52 3.32 -3.51
C ALA A 29 -5.43 4.74 -4.10
N GLN A 30 -6.17 5.70 -3.55
CA GLN A 30 -6.04 7.11 -3.95
C GLN A 30 -4.66 7.67 -3.58
N ASP A 31 -4.19 7.39 -2.35
CA ASP A 31 -2.86 7.78 -1.89
C ASP A 31 -1.75 7.23 -2.79
N HIS A 32 -1.90 6.00 -3.31
CA HIS A 32 -0.96 5.41 -4.26
C HIS A 32 -0.85 6.23 -5.55
N VAL A 33 -1.99 6.65 -6.13
CA VAL A 33 -2.01 7.51 -7.33
C VAL A 33 -1.34 8.87 -7.03
N TRP A 34 -1.64 9.47 -5.89
CA TRP A 34 -1.01 10.74 -5.50
C TRP A 34 0.50 10.59 -5.31
N ALA A 35 0.95 9.54 -4.62
CA ALA A 35 2.38 9.28 -4.43
C ALA A 35 3.12 9.09 -5.77
N LEU A 36 2.51 8.41 -6.75
CA LEU A 36 3.07 8.28 -8.10
C LEU A 36 3.19 9.61 -8.85
N ARG A 37 2.34 10.60 -8.54
CA ARG A 37 2.35 11.96 -9.12
C ARG A 37 3.23 12.95 -8.35
N GLU A 38 3.52 12.65 -7.09
CA GLU A 38 4.18 13.56 -6.16
C GLU A 38 5.66 13.25 -5.96
N ASP A 39 6.03 11.98 -5.74
CA ASP A 39 7.37 11.55 -5.36
C ASP A 39 8.08 10.82 -6.52
N PRO A 40 9.11 11.45 -7.14
CA PRO A 40 9.87 10.84 -8.24
C PRO A 40 10.56 9.52 -7.86
N GLY A 41 11.07 9.42 -6.64
CA GLY A 41 11.71 8.21 -6.14
C GLY A 41 10.69 7.09 -5.93
N TYR A 42 9.46 7.41 -5.51
CA TYR A 42 8.39 6.42 -5.37
C TYR A 42 7.95 5.91 -6.73
N PHE A 43 7.76 6.83 -7.69
CA PHE A 43 7.47 6.48 -9.07
C PHE A 43 8.52 5.53 -9.64
N GLU A 44 9.81 5.87 -9.49
CA GLU A 44 10.91 5.01 -9.97
C GLU A 44 10.91 3.63 -9.30
N GLU A 45 10.76 3.57 -7.98
CA GLU A 45 10.67 2.32 -7.22
C GLU A 45 9.53 1.43 -7.74
N VAL A 46 8.34 1.99 -7.95
CA VAL A 46 7.18 1.25 -8.48
C VAL A 46 7.45 0.77 -9.91
N VAL A 47 8.00 1.61 -10.78
CA VAL A 47 8.31 1.22 -12.17
C VAL A 47 9.29 0.05 -12.22
N TYR A 48 10.32 0.06 -11.37
CA TYR A 48 11.26 -1.06 -11.29
C TYR A 48 10.62 -2.33 -10.71
N GLN A 49 9.74 -2.21 -9.70
CA GLN A 49 8.99 -3.37 -9.20
C GLN A 49 8.18 -4.03 -10.32
N TYR A 50 7.45 -3.24 -11.11
CA TYR A 50 6.73 -3.76 -12.28
C TYR A 50 7.67 -4.41 -13.28
N ALA A 51 8.75 -3.72 -13.66
CA ALA A 51 9.75 -4.24 -14.60
C ALA A 51 10.36 -5.57 -14.15
N ASP A 52 10.63 -5.73 -12.85
CA ASP A 52 11.26 -6.93 -12.29
C ASP A 52 10.34 -8.15 -12.24
N HIS A 53 9.02 -8.02 -12.33
CA HIS A 53 8.11 -9.18 -12.36
C HIS A 53 7.47 -9.39 -13.73
N ARG A 54 8.08 -8.84 -14.77
CA ARG A 54 7.68 -9.09 -16.15
C ARG A 54 8.26 -10.40 -16.69
N PRO A 55 7.46 -11.20 -17.43
CA PRO A 55 7.93 -12.47 -18.00
C PRO A 55 9.08 -12.29 -19.01
N GLU A 56 9.22 -11.12 -19.63
CA GLU A 56 10.32 -10.80 -20.54
C GLU A 56 11.70 -10.88 -19.85
N GLY A 57 11.74 -10.73 -18.52
CA GLY A 57 12.95 -10.90 -17.71
C GLY A 57 13.35 -12.35 -17.44
N LEU A 58 12.51 -13.34 -17.78
CA LEU A 58 12.85 -14.75 -17.68
C LEU A 58 13.81 -15.18 -18.78
N LEU A 59 14.65 -16.16 -18.46
CA LEU A 59 15.57 -16.80 -19.39
C LEU A 59 14.90 -18.00 -20.03
N ASP A 60 15.12 -18.19 -21.33
CA ASP A 60 14.72 -19.39 -22.06
C ASP A 60 15.68 -20.58 -21.80
N SER A 61 15.45 -21.70 -22.48
CA SER A 61 16.28 -22.90 -22.39
C SER A 61 17.70 -22.70 -22.94
N ALA A 62 17.90 -21.69 -23.79
CA ALA A 62 19.20 -21.25 -24.30
C ALA A 62 19.85 -20.17 -23.43
N ASN A 63 19.31 -19.92 -22.23
CA ASN A 63 19.77 -18.92 -21.28
C ASN A 63 19.73 -17.48 -21.83
N LYS A 64 18.77 -17.17 -22.71
CA LYS A 64 18.57 -15.85 -23.31
C LYS A 64 17.29 -15.20 -22.81
N HIS A 65 17.32 -13.88 -22.68
CA HIS A 65 16.12 -13.08 -22.39
C HIS A 65 15.20 -12.99 -23.60
N HIS A 66 13.96 -12.58 -23.34
CA HIS A 66 13.04 -12.18 -24.40
C HIS A 66 13.65 -11.06 -25.28
N PRO A 67 13.46 -11.06 -26.62
CA PRO A 67 14.04 -10.05 -27.51
C PRO A 67 13.71 -8.60 -27.13
N ASN A 68 12.51 -8.38 -26.57
CA ASN A 68 12.06 -7.06 -26.11
C ASN A 68 12.58 -6.67 -24.71
N TYR A 69 13.29 -7.52 -23.97
CA TYR A 69 13.71 -7.22 -22.61
C TYR A 69 14.54 -5.93 -22.56
N LYS A 70 14.12 -4.98 -21.69
CA LYS A 70 14.69 -3.64 -21.56
C LYS A 70 14.74 -2.80 -22.86
N LYS A 71 14.01 -3.19 -23.91
CA LYS A 71 13.82 -2.40 -25.14
C LYS A 71 12.68 -1.39 -24.96
N PRO A 72 12.50 -0.42 -25.87
CA PRO A 72 11.42 0.57 -25.78
C PRO A 72 10.02 -0.06 -25.63
N THR A 73 9.77 -1.18 -26.31
CA THR A 73 8.50 -1.93 -26.22
C THR A 73 8.22 -2.48 -24.81
N PHE A 74 9.25 -2.92 -24.09
CA PHE A 74 9.16 -3.36 -22.70
C PHE A 74 8.79 -2.20 -21.78
N TRP A 75 9.51 -1.08 -21.87
CA TRP A 75 9.24 0.08 -21.01
C TRP A 75 7.88 0.72 -21.28
N ARG A 76 7.45 0.77 -22.55
CA ARG A 76 6.09 1.17 -22.93
C ARG A 76 5.03 0.32 -22.23
N ALA A 77 5.18 -1.01 -22.28
CA ALA A 77 4.23 -1.90 -21.62
C ALA A 77 4.29 -1.73 -20.08
N THR A 78 5.48 -1.66 -19.48
CA THR A 78 5.67 -1.47 -18.04
C THR A 78 4.97 -0.21 -17.54
N LEU A 79 5.29 0.95 -18.12
CA LEU A 79 4.75 2.24 -17.67
C LEU A 79 3.25 2.33 -17.89
N ALA A 80 2.74 1.79 -19.00
CA ALA A 80 1.31 1.79 -19.25
C ALA A 80 0.55 0.90 -18.26
N THR A 81 1.13 -0.24 -17.87
CA THR A 81 0.57 -1.07 -16.80
C THR A 81 0.61 -0.36 -15.45
N VAL A 82 1.71 0.32 -15.09
CA VAL A 82 1.81 1.09 -13.83
C VAL A 82 0.67 2.12 -13.72
N VAL A 83 0.46 2.93 -14.75
CA VAL A 83 -0.62 3.93 -14.76
C VAL A 83 -1.99 3.25 -14.76
N SER A 84 -2.22 2.26 -15.64
CA SER A 84 -3.51 1.56 -15.75
C SER A 84 -3.95 0.96 -14.41
N GLU A 85 -3.04 0.26 -13.74
CA GLU A 85 -3.34 -0.50 -12.53
C GLU A 85 -3.57 0.41 -11.33
N ALA A 86 -2.86 1.53 -11.23
CA ALA A 86 -3.07 2.51 -10.16
C ALA A 86 -4.51 3.06 -10.19
N TYR A 87 -4.99 3.47 -11.37
CA TYR A 87 -6.37 3.96 -11.53
C TYR A 87 -7.42 2.86 -11.47
N HIS A 88 -7.11 1.66 -11.96
CA HIS A 88 -7.99 0.49 -11.83
C HIS A 88 -8.25 0.15 -10.36
N SER A 89 -7.22 0.17 -9.53
CA SER A 89 -7.34 -0.06 -8.08
C SER A 89 -8.33 0.92 -7.45
N VAL A 90 -8.24 2.21 -7.78
CA VAL A 90 -9.20 3.24 -7.29
C VAL A 90 -10.63 2.90 -7.71
N ILE A 91 -10.87 2.53 -8.97
CA ILE A 91 -12.21 2.14 -9.45
C ILE A 91 -12.75 0.94 -8.66
N VAL A 92 -11.95 -0.13 -8.58
CA VAL A 92 -12.34 -1.39 -7.94
C VAL A 92 -12.74 -1.17 -6.48
N TRP A 93 -11.90 -0.48 -5.71
CA TRP A 93 -12.18 -0.27 -4.29
C TRP A 93 -13.32 0.73 -4.07
N HIS A 94 -13.45 1.77 -4.91
CA HIS A 94 -14.61 2.67 -4.88
C HIS A 94 -15.93 1.91 -5.08
N VAL A 95 -15.97 1.02 -6.06
CA VAL A 95 -17.13 0.18 -6.37
C VAL A 95 -17.49 -0.73 -5.19
N LEU A 96 -16.49 -1.37 -4.57
CA LEU A 96 -16.70 -2.22 -3.39
C LEU A 96 -17.21 -1.41 -2.19
N VAL A 97 -16.66 -0.23 -1.93
CA VAL A 97 -17.12 0.65 -0.84
C VAL A 97 -18.56 1.10 -1.07
N LYS A 98 -18.92 1.49 -2.30
CA LYS A 98 -20.30 1.86 -2.65
C LYS A 98 -21.27 0.70 -2.38
N GLN A 99 -20.89 -0.51 -2.77
CA GLN A 99 -21.71 -1.70 -2.53
C GLN A 99 -21.80 -2.05 -1.04
N ALA A 100 -20.70 -1.96 -0.29
CA ALA A 100 -20.70 -2.18 1.15
C ALA A 100 -21.61 -1.18 1.87
N LYS A 101 -21.55 0.11 1.53
CA LYS A 101 -22.44 1.15 2.05
C LYS A 101 -23.92 0.82 1.77
N ARG A 102 -24.23 0.32 0.58
CA ARG A 102 -25.58 -0.12 0.21
C ARG A 102 -26.06 -1.30 1.06
N VAL A 103 -25.19 -2.29 1.28
CA VAL A 103 -25.49 -3.47 2.12
C VAL A 103 -25.72 -3.07 3.58
N VAL A 104 -24.89 -2.18 4.15
CA VAL A 104 -25.05 -1.67 5.53
C VAL A 104 -26.38 -0.94 5.68
N ALA A 105 -26.70 -0.02 4.78
CA ALA A 105 -27.95 0.74 4.84
C ALA A 105 -29.20 -0.18 4.79
N LEU A 106 -29.17 -1.23 3.95
CA LEU A 106 -30.26 -2.20 3.87
C LEU A 106 -30.32 -3.14 5.08
N GLN A 107 -29.17 -3.44 5.69
CA GLN A 107 -29.13 -4.21 6.95
C GLN A 107 -29.83 -3.43 8.07
N GLU A 108 -29.60 -2.12 8.16
CA GLU A 108 -30.25 -1.22 9.12
C GLU A 108 -31.75 -1.07 8.82
N GLU A 109 -32.12 -0.81 7.55
CA GLU A 109 -33.51 -0.67 7.10
C GLU A 109 -34.36 -1.92 7.44
N HIS A 110 -33.76 -3.10 7.28
CA HIS A 110 -34.44 -4.37 7.51
C HIS A 110 -34.10 -5.04 8.85
N ALA A 111 -33.48 -4.32 9.80
CA ALA A 111 -32.97 -4.91 11.05
C ALA A 111 -34.03 -5.68 11.85
N SER A 112 -35.28 -5.21 11.82
CA SER A 112 -36.43 -5.84 12.48
C SER A 112 -36.95 -7.10 11.76
N ALA A 113 -36.66 -7.25 10.47
CA ALA A 113 -37.04 -8.39 9.63
C ALA A 113 -35.95 -9.47 9.54
N LEU A 114 -34.75 -9.21 10.07
CA LEU A 114 -33.63 -10.16 10.14
C LEU A 114 -33.79 -11.13 11.32
N ASP A 115 -34.91 -11.86 11.34
CA ASP A 115 -35.15 -12.94 12.29
C ASP A 115 -34.82 -14.29 11.64
N ALA A 116 -34.21 -15.22 12.40
CA ALA A 116 -33.56 -16.42 11.87
C ALA A 116 -34.51 -17.41 11.15
N GLY A 117 -35.83 -17.20 11.25
CA GLY A 117 -36.87 -18.00 10.60
C GLY A 117 -37.42 -17.44 9.28
N HIS A 118 -37.06 -16.22 8.88
CA HIS A 118 -37.65 -15.54 7.71
C HIS A 118 -36.65 -15.37 6.56
N LYS A 119 -37.14 -15.44 5.31
CA LYS A 119 -36.33 -15.17 4.12
C LYS A 119 -35.86 -13.71 4.11
N LEU A 120 -34.64 -13.48 3.64
CA LEU A 120 -34.13 -12.11 3.44
C LEU A 120 -35.06 -11.32 2.50
N PRO A 121 -35.29 -10.02 2.78
CA PRO A 121 -35.99 -9.14 1.85
C PRO A 121 -35.37 -9.22 0.44
N PRO A 122 -36.16 -9.29 -0.63
CA PRO A 122 -35.65 -9.52 -1.99
C PRO A 122 -34.57 -8.52 -2.43
N THR A 123 -34.75 -7.24 -2.11
CA THR A 123 -33.79 -6.17 -2.42
C THR A 123 -32.48 -6.37 -1.68
N TYR A 124 -32.52 -6.66 -0.37
CA TYR A 124 -31.33 -6.89 0.43
C TYR A 124 -30.57 -8.15 -0.03
N LYS A 125 -31.31 -9.22 -0.33
CA LYS A 125 -30.75 -10.45 -0.90
C LYS A 125 -30.00 -10.17 -2.21
N ARG A 126 -30.61 -9.42 -3.14
CA ARG A 126 -29.98 -9.08 -4.42
C ARG A 126 -28.68 -8.32 -4.23
N GLU A 127 -28.67 -7.32 -3.36
CA GLU A 127 -27.50 -6.47 -3.12
C GLU A 127 -26.36 -7.24 -2.42
N LEU A 128 -26.68 -8.18 -1.54
CA LEU A 128 -25.69 -9.11 -0.96
C LEU A 128 -25.11 -10.06 -2.02
N GLN A 129 -25.95 -10.58 -2.92
CA GLN A 129 -25.50 -11.43 -4.03
C GLN A 129 -24.60 -10.67 -5.00
N LEU A 130 -24.95 -9.43 -5.33
CA LEU A 130 -24.11 -8.54 -6.14
C LEU A 130 -22.77 -8.28 -5.43
N PHE A 131 -22.79 -7.97 -4.14
CA PHE A 131 -21.56 -7.75 -3.37
C PHE A 131 -20.64 -8.98 -3.36
N LYS A 132 -21.19 -10.18 -3.13
CA LYS A 132 -20.45 -11.44 -3.22
C LYS A 132 -19.87 -11.67 -4.61
N THR A 133 -20.63 -11.36 -5.66
CA THR A 133 -20.18 -11.52 -7.05
C THR A 133 -19.06 -10.54 -7.39
N LEU A 134 -19.14 -9.29 -6.90
CA LEU A 134 -18.08 -8.30 -7.05
C LEU A 134 -16.80 -8.72 -6.34
N LEU A 135 -16.89 -9.21 -5.10
CA LEU A 135 -15.72 -9.71 -4.38
C LEU A 135 -15.06 -10.90 -5.10
N LEU A 136 -15.87 -11.81 -5.67
CA LEU A 136 -15.35 -12.89 -6.50
C LEU A 136 -14.64 -12.36 -7.75
N TYR A 137 -15.23 -11.40 -8.45
CA TYR A 137 -14.62 -10.75 -9.61
C TYR A 137 -13.29 -10.06 -9.25
N VAL A 138 -13.30 -9.24 -8.21
CA VAL A 138 -12.11 -8.50 -7.73
C VAL A 138 -11.01 -9.46 -7.31
N SER A 139 -11.34 -10.56 -6.64
CA SER A 139 -10.34 -11.58 -6.23
C SER A 139 -9.62 -12.25 -7.40
N GLN A 140 -10.21 -12.26 -8.60
CA GLN A 140 -9.56 -12.82 -9.79
C GLN A 140 -8.40 -11.96 -10.27
N VAL A 141 -8.42 -10.64 -10.04
CA VAL A 141 -7.37 -9.71 -10.48
C VAL A 141 -6.04 -10.02 -9.79
N PRO A 142 -5.90 -9.97 -8.44
CA PRO A 142 -4.65 -10.33 -7.77
C PRO A 142 -4.26 -11.79 -8.01
N ARG A 143 -5.23 -12.71 -8.16
CA ARG A 143 -4.95 -14.11 -8.50
C ARG A 143 -4.30 -14.28 -9.87
N LYS A 144 -4.84 -13.64 -10.91
CA LYS A 144 -4.23 -13.63 -12.26
C LYS A 144 -2.85 -12.99 -12.22
N LYS A 145 -2.72 -11.86 -11.51
CA LYS A 145 -1.45 -11.18 -11.27
C LYS A 145 -0.42 -12.11 -10.64
N LEU A 146 -0.73 -12.76 -9.51
CA LEU A 146 0.17 -13.73 -8.87
C LEU A 146 0.54 -14.89 -9.81
N LYS A 147 -0.40 -15.39 -10.62
CA LYS A 147 -0.15 -16.43 -11.63
C LYS A 147 0.92 -16.02 -12.65
N HIS A 148 0.97 -14.75 -13.04
CA HIS A 148 1.91 -14.27 -14.05
C HIS A 148 3.20 -13.67 -13.48
N MET A 149 3.13 -13.03 -12.31
CA MET A 149 4.23 -12.24 -11.76
C MET A 149 5.12 -13.04 -10.82
N LEU A 150 4.55 -13.97 -10.03
CA LEU A 150 5.34 -14.80 -9.11
C LEU A 150 6.43 -15.62 -9.85
N PRO A 151 6.15 -16.27 -11.00
CA PRO A 151 7.18 -16.95 -11.79
C PRO A 151 8.36 -16.05 -12.20
N ALA A 152 8.07 -14.80 -12.54
CA ALA A 152 9.05 -13.82 -13.02
C ALA A 152 9.76 -13.08 -11.87
N ALA A 153 9.29 -13.21 -10.64
CA ALA A 153 9.85 -12.54 -9.49
C ALA A 153 11.29 -13.02 -9.22
N PRO A 154 12.22 -12.14 -8.81
CA PRO A 154 13.66 -12.46 -8.73
C PRO A 154 13.99 -13.78 -8.02
N GLN A 155 13.33 -14.07 -6.89
CA GLN A 155 13.58 -15.26 -6.07
C GLN A 155 13.02 -16.56 -6.67
N PHE A 156 12.13 -16.45 -7.65
CA PHE A 156 11.45 -17.58 -8.29
C PHE A 156 11.90 -17.84 -9.73
N ARG A 157 12.57 -16.88 -10.40
CA ARG A 157 13.02 -17.01 -11.80
C ARG A 157 13.79 -18.30 -12.08
N LYS A 158 14.52 -18.83 -11.10
CA LYS A 158 15.25 -20.10 -11.23
C LYS A 158 14.36 -21.31 -11.52
N PHE A 159 13.12 -21.32 -11.05
CA PHE A 159 12.20 -22.45 -11.22
C PHE A 159 11.39 -22.37 -12.53
N TRP A 160 11.44 -21.24 -13.23
CA TRP A 160 10.72 -21.03 -14.48
C TRP A 160 11.65 -20.68 -15.63
N GLU A 161 11.16 -20.92 -16.84
CA GLU A 161 11.77 -20.49 -18.07
C GLU A 161 10.72 -19.97 -19.05
N LEU A 162 11.17 -19.16 -19.99
CA LEU A 162 10.33 -18.70 -21.09
C LEU A 162 10.48 -19.67 -22.26
N ALA A 163 9.50 -20.54 -22.46
CA ALA A 163 9.49 -21.51 -23.55
C ALA A 163 8.78 -20.92 -24.78
N GLU A 164 9.35 -21.11 -25.97
CA GLU A 164 8.70 -20.77 -27.23
C GLU A 164 7.91 -21.99 -27.73
N LEU A 165 6.60 -21.79 -27.90
CA LEU A 165 5.74 -22.71 -28.61
C LEU A 165 6.02 -22.58 -30.10
N GLY A 166 5.92 -23.67 -30.86
CA GLY A 166 6.24 -23.70 -32.31
C GLY A 166 5.42 -22.75 -33.20
N ASN A 167 4.50 -21.97 -32.63
CA ASN A 167 3.74 -20.90 -33.28
C ASN A 167 4.29 -19.48 -32.97
N GLY A 168 5.49 -19.37 -32.38
CA GLY A 168 6.11 -18.11 -31.95
C GLY A 168 5.55 -17.54 -30.64
N GLN A 169 4.53 -18.17 -30.06
CA GLN A 169 3.99 -17.78 -28.75
C GLN A 169 4.96 -18.20 -27.65
N ARG A 170 5.27 -17.30 -26.72
CA ARG A 170 6.11 -17.62 -25.56
C ARG A 170 5.27 -17.83 -24.32
N VAL A 171 5.55 -18.89 -23.57
CA VAL A 171 4.84 -19.25 -22.34
C VAL A 171 5.82 -19.50 -21.20
N MET A 172 5.41 -19.16 -19.98
CA MET A 172 6.19 -19.49 -18.79
C MET A 172 6.01 -20.97 -18.46
N ARG A 173 7.10 -21.71 -18.50
CA ARG A 173 7.15 -23.15 -18.20
C ARG A 173 7.91 -23.36 -16.90
N PHE A 174 7.38 -24.20 -16.02
CA PHE A 174 8.12 -24.65 -14.85
C PHE A 174 9.22 -25.60 -15.31
N ARG A 175 10.45 -25.43 -14.82
CA ARG A 175 11.59 -26.21 -15.31
C ARG A 175 11.50 -27.68 -14.91
N ASP A 176 11.91 -28.54 -15.83
CA ASP A 176 12.00 -29.97 -15.59
C ASP A 176 13.06 -30.26 -14.50
N GLY A 177 12.80 -31.23 -13.62
CA GLY A 177 13.70 -31.61 -12.53
C GLY A 177 13.67 -30.72 -11.29
N MET A 178 12.87 -29.64 -11.28
CA MET A 178 12.62 -28.86 -10.08
C MET A 178 11.57 -29.52 -9.19
N ASP A 179 11.82 -29.54 -7.88
CA ASP A 179 10.90 -30.13 -6.91
C ASP A 179 9.80 -29.13 -6.53
N ARG A 180 8.59 -29.37 -7.03
CA ARG A 180 7.41 -28.57 -6.71
C ARG A 180 6.60 -29.11 -5.53
N GLU A 181 6.76 -30.38 -5.16
CA GLU A 181 5.88 -31.06 -4.20
C GLU A 181 6.40 -30.94 -2.77
N ASN A 182 7.72 -30.93 -2.59
CA ASN A 182 8.34 -30.74 -1.27
C ASN A 182 8.53 -29.26 -0.90
N ASP A 183 8.44 -28.33 -1.86
CA ASP A 183 8.42 -26.89 -1.56
C ASP A 183 6.98 -26.46 -1.16
N PRO A 184 6.74 -26.14 0.13
CA PRO A 184 5.39 -25.87 0.62
C PRO A 184 4.75 -24.65 -0.04
N LEU A 185 5.55 -23.64 -0.39
CA LEU A 185 5.06 -22.41 -1.01
C LEU A 185 4.68 -22.65 -2.46
N LEU A 186 5.52 -23.37 -3.22
CA LEU A 186 5.19 -23.74 -4.59
C LEU A 186 3.95 -24.64 -4.64
N ARG A 187 3.84 -25.60 -3.72
CA ARG A 187 2.66 -26.47 -3.62
C ARG A 187 1.37 -25.69 -3.37
N ALA A 188 1.38 -24.74 -2.43
CA ALA A 188 0.22 -23.86 -2.17
C ALA A 188 -0.12 -22.99 -3.40
N TYR A 189 0.90 -22.39 -4.03
CA TYR A 189 0.74 -21.59 -5.24
C TYR A 189 0.14 -22.39 -6.41
N PHE A 190 0.59 -23.61 -6.66
CA PHE A 190 0.09 -24.45 -7.76
C PHE A 190 -1.37 -24.86 -7.56
N LYS A 191 -1.81 -25.07 -6.32
CA LYS A 191 -3.23 -25.31 -6.00
C LYS A 191 -4.04 -24.04 -6.18
N LEU A 192 -3.58 -22.91 -5.63
CA LEU A 192 -4.27 -21.63 -5.71
C LEU A 192 -4.48 -21.15 -7.16
N ARG A 193 -3.56 -21.46 -8.09
CA ARG A 193 -3.73 -21.08 -9.52
C ARG A 193 -4.71 -21.97 -10.29
N ASN A 194 -5.11 -23.12 -9.74
CA ASN A 194 -5.99 -24.09 -10.40
C ASN A 194 -7.43 -23.90 -9.90
N ASP A 195 -8.37 -23.68 -10.83
CA ASP A 195 -9.79 -23.49 -10.49
C ASP A 195 -10.42 -24.74 -9.87
N GLU A 196 -10.05 -25.92 -10.35
CA GLU A 196 -10.55 -27.19 -9.82
C GLU A 196 -10.08 -27.41 -8.38
N ASP A 197 -8.82 -27.11 -8.08
CA ASP A 197 -8.28 -27.21 -6.73
C ASP A 197 -8.92 -26.17 -5.80
N CYS A 198 -9.16 -24.94 -6.28
CA CYS A 198 -9.89 -23.93 -5.51
C CYS A 198 -11.32 -24.38 -5.15
N ILE A 199 -12.00 -25.09 -6.06
CA ILE A 199 -13.32 -25.67 -5.78
C ILE A 199 -13.19 -26.82 -4.78
N ARG A 200 -12.20 -27.70 -4.99
CA ARG A 200 -12.01 -28.93 -4.20
C ARG A 200 -11.62 -28.66 -2.75
N PHE A 201 -10.68 -27.75 -2.52
CA PHE A 201 -10.10 -27.49 -1.21
C PHE A 201 -10.71 -26.28 -0.51
N GLY A 202 -11.52 -25.49 -1.22
CA GLY A 202 -12.01 -24.20 -0.74
C GLY A 202 -11.03 -23.07 -1.07
N TYR A 203 -11.54 -22.04 -1.74
CA TYR A 203 -10.72 -20.91 -2.17
C TYR A 203 -10.11 -20.16 -0.97
N LYS A 204 -10.91 -19.98 0.10
CA LYS A 204 -10.45 -19.37 1.33
C LYS A 204 -9.33 -20.19 1.96
N ASP A 205 -9.54 -21.49 2.13
CA ASP A 205 -8.59 -22.37 2.80
C ASP A 205 -7.23 -22.42 2.10
N LEU A 206 -7.21 -22.32 0.76
CA LEU A 206 -5.95 -22.21 -0.01
C LEU A 206 -5.23 -20.87 0.20
N VAL A 207 -5.97 -19.77 0.35
CA VAL A 207 -5.38 -18.45 0.67
C VAL A 207 -4.85 -18.45 2.10
N ASP A 208 -5.60 -18.97 3.06
CA ASP A 208 -5.17 -19.14 4.46
C ASP A 208 -3.93 -20.04 4.56
N GLU A 209 -3.88 -21.14 3.78
CA GLU A 209 -2.71 -22.02 3.75
C GLU A 209 -1.49 -21.32 3.14
N MET A 210 -1.67 -20.51 2.10
CA MET A 210 -0.59 -19.72 1.53
C MET A 210 -0.07 -18.66 2.53
N GLU A 211 -0.97 -17.98 3.26
CA GLU A 211 -0.64 -17.05 4.35
C GLU A 211 0.18 -17.78 5.42
N ARG A 212 -0.33 -18.91 5.91
CA ARG A 212 0.34 -19.73 6.92
C ARG A 212 1.74 -20.15 6.46
N VAL A 213 1.90 -20.62 5.23
CA VAL A 213 3.20 -21.06 4.71
C VAL A 213 4.19 -19.90 4.59
N VAL A 214 3.75 -18.75 4.06
CA VAL A 214 4.61 -17.58 3.88
C VAL A 214 5.07 -17.01 5.22
N PHE A 215 4.14 -16.83 6.16
CA PHE A 215 4.40 -16.05 7.38
C PHE A 215 4.77 -16.90 8.61
N ALA A 216 4.49 -18.20 8.62
CA ALA A 216 4.98 -19.09 9.69
C ALA A 216 6.42 -19.56 9.47
N GLN A 217 6.98 -19.39 8.27
CA GLN A 217 8.33 -19.85 7.91
C GLN A 217 9.18 -18.67 7.45
N SER A 218 10.18 -18.29 8.25
CA SER A 218 11.08 -17.16 7.94
C SER A 218 11.77 -17.28 6.57
N GLU A 219 12.11 -18.50 6.14
CA GLU A 219 12.71 -18.76 4.83
C GLU A 219 11.74 -18.51 3.67
N GLN A 220 10.43 -18.68 3.87
CA GLN A 220 9.43 -18.43 2.83
C GLN A 220 9.16 -16.94 2.67
N VAL A 221 9.05 -16.20 3.78
CA VAL A 221 8.87 -14.73 3.75
C VAL A 221 9.99 -14.04 2.97
N LYS A 222 11.25 -14.51 3.08
CA LYS A 222 12.41 -13.98 2.34
C LYS A 222 12.28 -14.10 0.82
N ARG A 223 11.43 -15.02 0.33
CA ARG A 223 11.18 -15.22 -1.11
C ARG A 223 10.13 -14.27 -1.65
N ILE A 224 9.32 -13.67 -0.77
CA ILE A 224 8.22 -12.78 -1.15
C ILE A 224 8.72 -11.35 -1.25
N THR A 225 8.56 -10.74 -2.42
CA THR A 225 8.84 -9.32 -2.63
C THR A 225 7.71 -8.48 -2.02
N PRO A 226 7.96 -7.20 -1.64
CA PRO A 226 6.91 -6.30 -1.17
C PRO A 226 5.68 -6.26 -2.08
N TRP A 227 5.92 -6.26 -3.39
CA TRP A 227 4.86 -6.17 -4.38
C TRP A 227 4.02 -7.46 -4.48
N ILE A 228 4.63 -8.64 -4.38
CA ILE A 228 3.87 -9.91 -4.28
C ILE A 228 3.01 -9.89 -3.01
N ALA A 229 3.57 -9.43 -1.88
CA ALA A 229 2.84 -9.37 -0.62
C ALA A 229 1.63 -8.41 -0.68
N GLU A 230 1.74 -7.29 -1.38
CA GLU A 230 0.63 -6.36 -1.60
C GLU A 230 -0.54 -7.04 -2.36
N HIS A 231 -0.27 -7.66 -3.51
CA HIS A 231 -1.32 -8.38 -4.26
C HIS A 231 -1.90 -9.55 -3.47
N PHE A 232 -1.08 -10.22 -2.68
CA PHE A 232 -1.55 -11.27 -1.79
C PHE A 232 -2.45 -10.72 -0.67
N SER A 233 -2.17 -9.52 -0.16
CA SER A 233 -3.02 -8.83 0.82
C SER A 233 -4.39 -8.49 0.23
N ASP A 234 -4.45 -7.99 -1.01
CA ASP A 234 -5.71 -7.70 -1.72
C ASP A 234 -6.55 -8.97 -1.95
N LEU A 235 -5.87 -10.08 -2.24
CA LEU A 235 -6.51 -11.39 -2.35
C LEU A 235 -7.12 -11.83 -1.02
N GLY A 236 -6.35 -11.75 0.07
CA GLY A 236 -6.82 -12.08 1.41
C GLY A 236 -7.97 -11.21 1.88
N LEU A 237 -7.94 -9.90 1.60
CA LEU A 237 -9.03 -8.98 1.93
C LEU A 237 -10.33 -9.36 1.21
N SER A 238 -10.25 -9.73 -0.07
CA SER A 238 -11.39 -10.21 -0.83
C SER A 238 -11.99 -11.47 -0.22
N VAL A 239 -11.14 -12.41 0.21
CA VAL A 239 -11.54 -13.66 0.87
C VAL A 239 -12.17 -13.42 2.24
N LEU A 240 -11.61 -12.52 3.05
CA LEU A 240 -12.20 -12.11 4.34
C LEU A 240 -13.60 -11.53 4.15
N ALA A 241 -13.75 -10.61 3.20
CA ALA A 241 -15.04 -10.00 2.89
C ALA A 241 -16.08 -11.04 2.45
N MET A 242 -15.68 -11.99 1.59
CA MET A 242 -16.55 -13.09 1.14
C MET A 242 -16.93 -14.03 2.30
N HIS A 243 -15.98 -14.32 3.19
CA HIS A 243 -16.25 -15.14 4.37
C HIS A 243 -17.28 -14.47 5.29
N GLY A 244 -17.16 -13.16 5.50
CA GLY A 244 -18.17 -12.37 6.19
C GLY A 244 -19.56 -12.55 5.59
N ILE A 245 -19.73 -12.47 4.27
CA ILE A 245 -21.04 -12.71 3.63
C ILE A 245 -21.49 -14.16 3.83
N ASN A 246 -20.59 -15.13 3.76
CA ASN A 246 -20.97 -16.53 3.96
C ASN A 246 -21.42 -16.82 5.40
N ASN A 247 -20.98 -16.05 6.41
CA ASN A 247 -21.44 -16.24 7.80
C ASN A 247 -22.94 -15.95 8.00
N TYR A 248 -23.65 -15.42 6.99
CA TYR A 248 -25.12 -15.32 6.95
C TYR A 248 -25.84 -16.67 6.70
N PHE A 249 -25.17 -17.82 6.78
CA PHE A 249 -25.89 -19.11 6.75
C PHE A 249 -26.91 -19.22 7.91
N PRO A 250 -28.13 -19.75 7.66
CA PRO A 250 -28.58 -20.40 6.42
C PRO A 250 -29.16 -19.44 5.36
N LEU A 251 -29.34 -18.15 5.65
CA LEU A 251 -29.96 -17.18 4.76
C LEU A 251 -29.17 -16.96 3.45
N ALA A 252 -27.87 -17.23 3.48
CA ALA A 252 -26.98 -17.19 2.31
C ALA A 252 -26.95 -18.50 1.48
N ALA A 253 -27.68 -19.55 1.90
CA ALA A 253 -27.59 -20.87 1.26
C ALA A 253 -28.12 -20.91 -0.18
N ASP A 254 -29.10 -20.06 -0.50
CA ASP A 254 -29.66 -19.95 -1.84
C ASP A 254 -28.97 -18.87 -2.70
N PHE A 255 -27.83 -18.35 -2.25
CA PHE A 255 -27.01 -17.45 -3.03
C PHE A 255 -26.35 -18.25 -4.15
N VAL A 256 -27.06 -18.38 -5.26
CA VAL A 256 -26.51 -18.94 -6.48
C VAL A 256 -25.31 -18.08 -6.86
N SER A 257 -24.17 -18.73 -7.09
CA SER A 257 -23.01 -18.09 -7.72
C SER A 257 -23.31 -17.83 -9.20
N SER A 258 -24.42 -17.15 -9.51
CA SER A 258 -24.78 -16.82 -10.88
C SER A 258 -23.97 -15.60 -11.27
N LYS A 259 -22.79 -15.85 -11.85
CA LYS A 259 -22.32 -14.97 -12.92
C LYS A 259 -23.49 -14.86 -13.90
N LEU A 260 -23.98 -13.66 -14.22
CA LEU A 260 -24.10 -13.16 -15.61
C LEU A 260 -25.07 -11.98 -15.77
N ALA A 261 -26.34 -12.01 -15.35
CA ALA A 261 -27.25 -10.90 -15.72
C ALA A 261 -26.91 -9.54 -15.04
N ASP A 262 -26.81 -9.50 -13.71
CA ASP A 262 -26.55 -8.24 -13.00
C ASP A 262 -25.15 -7.70 -13.28
N MET A 263 -24.16 -8.57 -13.55
CA MET A 263 -22.81 -8.15 -13.93
C MET A 263 -22.72 -7.62 -15.35
N GLU A 264 -23.54 -8.10 -16.29
CA GLU A 264 -23.62 -7.56 -17.66
C GLU A 264 -24.10 -6.11 -17.66
N GLU A 265 -25.02 -5.74 -16.76
CA GLU A 265 -25.43 -4.35 -16.56
C GLU A 265 -24.41 -3.55 -15.73
N PHE A 266 -23.94 -4.14 -14.63
CA PHE A 266 -23.09 -3.44 -13.66
C PHE A 266 -21.70 -3.14 -14.20
N TYR A 267 -21.13 -4.05 -15.01
CA TYR A 267 -19.75 -3.93 -15.47
C TYR A 267 -19.54 -2.69 -16.37
N PRO A 268 -20.30 -2.47 -17.46
CA PRO A 268 -20.09 -1.32 -18.33
C PRO A 268 -20.30 0.01 -17.59
N GLN A 269 -21.23 0.07 -16.64
CA GLN A 269 -21.50 1.29 -15.87
C GLN A 269 -20.36 1.68 -14.92
N ASN A 270 -19.58 0.70 -14.45
CA ASN A 270 -18.59 0.95 -13.39
C ASN A 270 -17.13 0.85 -13.88
N PHE A 271 -16.87 0.09 -14.96
CA PHE A 271 -15.52 -0.24 -15.42
C PHE A 271 -15.25 0.14 -16.89
N SER A 272 -16.17 0.78 -17.60
CA SER A 272 -16.00 1.19 -19.00
C SER A 272 -14.78 2.09 -19.22
N ASP A 273 -14.57 3.08 -18.36
CA ASP A 273 -13.40 3.99 -18.44
C ASP A 273 -12.08 3.21 -18.40
N TRP A 274 -12.01 2.17 -17.58
CA TRP A 274 -10.83 1.30 -17.50
C TRP A 274 -10.71 0.37 -18.71
N GLN A 275 -11.81 -0.20 -19.20
CA GLN A 275 -11.77 -1.00 -20.44
C GLN A 275 -11.25 -0.18 -21.61
N GLU A 276 -11.77 1.03 -21.80
CA GLU A 276 -11.34 1.94 -22.86
C GLU A 276 -9.83 2.25 -22.71
N PHE A 277 -9.36 2.49 -21.49
CA PHE A 277 -7.93 2.66 -21.20
C PHE A 277 -7.11 1.45 -21.63
N VAL A 278 -7.48 0.25 -21.19
CA VAL A 278 -6.75 -1.00 -21.47
C VAL A 278 -6.70 -1.30 -22.96
N GLU A 279 -7.79 -1.09 -23.69
CA GLU A 279 -7.82 -1.28 -25.15
C GLU A 279 -6.83 -0.36 -25.87
N LYS A 280 -6.65 0.87 -25.36
CA LYS A 280 -5.73 1.85 -25.95
C LYS A 280 -4.31 1.78 -25.37
N VAL A 281 -4.04 0.99 -24.33
CA VAL A 281 -2.70 0.79 -23.72
C VAL A 281 -1.58 0.61 -24.77
N PRO A 282 -1.73 -0.23 -25.81
CA PRO A 282 -0.67 -0.43 -26.79
C PRO A 282 -0.32 0.84 -27.58
N SER A 283 -1.22 1.81 -27.66
CA SER A 283 -1.04 3.03 -28.44
C SER A 283 -0.37 4.18 -27.67
N PHE A 284 -0.15 4.02 -26.36
CA PHE A 284 0.54 5.03 -25.56
C PHE A 284 2.06 4.95 -25.73
N THR A 285 2.72 6.10 -25.71
CA THR A 285 4.16 6.20 -26.01
C THR A 285 4.96 7.04 -25.00
N PHE A 286 4.41 7.33 -23.82
CA PHE A 286 5.10 8.09 -22.76
C PHE A 286 6.35 7.42 -22.16
N HIS A 287 6.74 6.23 -22.62
CA HIS A 287 8.03 5.61 -22.28
C HIS A 287 9.26 6.44 -22.65
N THR A 288 9.15 7.36 -23.62
CA THR A 288 10.24 8.26 -24.00
C THR A 288 10.63 9.23 -22.88
N VAL A 289 9.70 9.55 -21.99
CA VAL A 289 9.88 10.49 -20.86
C VAL A 289 9.74 9.84 -19.49
N GLY A 290 9.26 8.59 -19.42
CA GLY A 290 9.04 7.86 -18.16
C GLY A 290 10.04 6.74 -17.87
N THR A 291 10.92 6.39 -18.81
CA THR A 291 11.86 5.26 -18.62
C THR A 291 12.97 5.65 -17.65
N PRO A 292 13.14 4.98 -16.49
CA PRO A 292 14.15 5.35 -15.49
C PRO A 292 15.61 5.26 -15.98
N SER A 293 15.89 4.43 -17.00
CA SER A 293 17.23 4.39 -17.60
C SER A 293 17.52 5.55 -18.58
N LEU A 294 16.49 6.32 -18.97
CA LEU A 294 16.60 7.47 -19.87
C LEU A 294 16.43 8.79 -19.12
N VAL A 295 15.66 8.77 -18.03
CA VAL A 295 15.26 9.95 -17.26
C VAL A 295 15.63 9.74 -15.80
N ASP A 296 16.27 10.75 -15.24
CA ASP A 296 16.77 10.73 -13.86
C ASP A 296 15.65 11.11 -12.89
N PHE A 297 15.19 10.13 -12.11
CA PHE A 297 14.21 10.30 -11.04
C PHE A 297 14.84 10.22 -9.64
N SER A 298 16.18 10.33 -9.55
CA SER A 298 16.89 10.28 -8.27
C SER A 298 16.40 11.36 -7.31
N TYR A 299 15.80 10.94 -6.20
CA TYR A 299 15.15 11.82 -5.25
C TYR A 299 15.74 11.64 -3.84
N PRO A 300 16.85 12.35 -3.50
CA PRO A 300 17.57 12.21 -2.24
C PRO A 300 16.86 12.94 -1.07
N CYS A 301 15.54 12.80 -0.94
CA CYS A 301 14.74 13.42 0.13
C CYS A 301 15.10 12.90 1.53
N ASP A 302 15.67 11.70 1.60
CA ASP A 302 16.13 11.09 2.83
C ASP A 302 17.52 11.59 3.26
N GLN A 303 18.19 12.42 2.46
CA GLN A 303 19.54 12.93 2.74
C GLN A 303 19.51 14.36 3.31
N ARG A 304 20.57 14.73 4.03
CA ARG A 304 20.75 16.10 4.53
C ARG A 304 20.61 17.11 3.39
N GLN A 305 19.91 18.21 3.64
CA GLN A 305 19.74 19.25 2.64
C GLN A 305 21.10 19.85 2.26
N SER A 306 21.32 19.96 0.96
CA SER A 306 22.45 20.67 0.36
C SER A 306 21.98 21.24 -0.96
N ARG A 307 22.66 22.29 -1.45
CA ARG A 307 22.37 22.85 -2.79
C ARG A 307 22.33 21.78 -3.87
N LYS A 308 23.24 20.82 -3.83
CA LYS A 308 23.29 19.68 -4.76
C LYS A 308 22.03 18.81 -4.67
N ASN A 309 21.61 18.46 -3.45
CA ASN A 309 20.44 17.60 -3.23
C ASN A 309 19.14 18.32 -3.61
N ALA A 310 19.00 19.62 -3.29
CA ALA A 310 17.85 20.43 -3.69
C ALA A 310 17.72 20.50 -5.22
N ILE A 311 18.81 20.77 -5.93
CA ILE A 311 18.84 20.79 -7.41
C ILE A 311 18.46 19.41 -7.98
N ALA A 312 18.95 18.32 -7.39
CA ALA A 312 18.61 16.97 -7.83
C ALA A 312 17.11 16.68 -7.64
N MET A 313 16.56 17.04 -6.48
CA MET A 313 15.12 16.88 -6.18
C MET A 313 14.25 17.67 -7.16
N TRP A 314 14.56 18.95 -7.43
CA TRP A 314 13.80 19.75 -8.41
C TRP A 314 13.87 19.20 -9.83
N LYS A 315 15.04 18.70 -10.24
CA LYS A 315 15.21 18.07 -11.55
C LYS A 315 14.34 16.82 -11.65
N ALA A 316 14.33 15.99 -10.61
CA ALA A 316 13.51 14.78 -10.57
C ALA A 316 12.00 15.12 -10.56
N GLU A 317 11.57 16.13 -9.79
CA GLU A 317 10.18 16.62 -9.79
C GLU A 317 9.77 17.14 -11.16
N ARG A 318 10.60 17.95 -11.81
CA ARG A 318 10.35 18.44 -13.17
C ARG A 318 10.23 17.30 -14.19
N ASN A 319 11.08 16.28 -14.08
CA ASN A 319 11.01 15.10 -14.94
C ASN A 319 9.71 14.32 -14.73
N LEU A 320 9.28 14.16 -13.48
CA LEU A 320 8.00 13.55 -13.14
C LEU A 320 6.82 14.35 -13.70
N ASP A 321 6.87 15.68 -13.61
CA ASP A 321 5.85 16.55 -14.20
C ASP A 321 5.78 16.42 -15.72
N ILE A 322 6.93 16.30 -16.40
CA ILE A 322 6.97 16.05 -17.86
C ILE A 322 6.31 14.73 -18.20
N PHE A 323 6.60 13.67 -17.43
CA PHE A 323 5.97 12.37 -17.62
C PHE A 323 4.45 12.44 -17.46
N TRP A 324 3.95 13.03 -16.37
CA TRP A 324 2.51 13.10 -16.13
C TRP A 324 1.77 14.02 -17.11
N LYS A 325 2.38 15.14 -17.54
CA LYS A 325 1.85 15.95 -18.63
C LYS A 325 1.69 15.16 -19.91
N GLU A 326 2.64 14.28 -20.22
CA GLU A 326 2.56 13.43 -21.40
C GLU A 326 1.51 12.33 -21.26
N VAL A 327 1.35 11.74 -20.07
CA VAL A 327 0.25 10.81 -19.77
C VAL A 327 -1.10 11.50 -19.96
N ASP A 328 -1.30 12.66 -19.35
CA ASP A 328 -2.56 13.40 -19.39
C ASP A 328 -2.88 13.86 -20.83
N ARG A 329 -1.88 14.35 -21.58
CA ARG A 329 -2.02 14.72 -23.00
C ARG A 329 -2.44 13.53 -23.87
N GLN A 330 -1.72 12.41 -23.78
CA GLN A 330 -2.04 11.23 -24.60
C GLN A 330 -3.39 10.61 -24.20
N TYR A 331 -3.75 10.66 -22.92
CA TYR A 331 -5.06 10.23 -22.45
C TYR A 331 -6.16 11.09 -23.07
N GLU A 332 -6.04 12.41 -22.99
CA GLU A 332 -7.01 13.34 -23.55
C GLU A 332 -7.18 13.19 -25.06
N GLU A 333 -6.08 13.09 -25.80
CA GLU A 333 -6.11 12.86 -27.27
C GLU A 333 -6.82 11.58 -27.66
N LYS A 334 -6.69 10.52 -26.86
CA LYS A 334 -7.24 9.21 -27.17
C LYS A 334 -8.65 9.03 -26.65
N MET A 335 -9.00 9.63 -25.53
CA MET A 335 -10.27 9.43 -24.82
C MET A 335 -11.25 10.60 -25.00
N GLY A 336 -10.81 11.73 -25.55
CA GLY A 336 -11.64 12.94 -25.71
C GLY A 336 -11.98 13.66 -24.41
N ARG A 337 -11.35 13.28 -23.28
CA ARG A 337 -11.54 13.88 -21.96
C ARG A 337 -10.27 13.75 -21.14
N THR A 338 -10.02 14.69 -20.22
CA THR A 338 -8.87 14.61 -19.32
C THR A 338 -9.01 13.47 -18.34
N LEU A 339 -7.87 12.96 -17.88
CA LEU A 339 -7.81 11.92 -16.86
C LEU A 339 -8.47 12.39 -15.56
N ASP A 340 -8.19 13.63 -15.13
CA ASP A 340 -8.85 14.23 -13.97
C ASP A 340 -10.38 14.22 -14.10
N LYS A 341 -10.94 14.59 -15.25
CA LYS A 341 -12.40 14.55 -15.47
C LYS A 341 -12.95 13.13 -15.42
N ALA A 342 -12.23 12.16 -15.98
CA ALA A 342 -12.67 10.77 -16.00
C ALA A 342 -12.71 10.15 -14.59
N PHE A 343 -11.84 10.59 -13.67
CA PHE A 343 -11.72 9.99 -12.35
C PHE A 343 -12.12 10.90 -11.17
N ALA A 344 -12.42 12.18 -11.39
CA ALA A 344 -12.65 13.17 -10.32
C ALA A 344 -13.64 12.72 -9.24
N TYR A 345 -14.76 12.12 -9.64
CA TYR A 345 -15.81 11.65 -8.71
C TYR A 345 -15.39 10.45 -7.85
N ARG A 346 -14.21 9.87 -8.12
CA ARG A 346 -13.58 8.77 -7.37
C ARG A 346 -12.38 9.24 -6.53
N PHE A 347 -12.20 10.55 -6.41
CA PHE A 347 -11.22 11.11 -5.48
C PHE A 347 -11.96 11.92 -4.41
N SER A 348 -11.63 11.64 -3.16
CA SER A 348 -12.32 12.22 -2.00
C SER A 348 -11.97 13.70 -1.78
N ALA A 349 -10.88 14.17 -2.35
CA ALA A 349 -10.44 15.56 -2.29
C ALA A 349 -9.58 15.92 -3.51
N LYS A 350 -9.56 17.22 -3.85
CA LYS A 350 -8.55 17.76 -4.75
C LYS A 350 -7.21 17.77 -3.99
N HIS A 351 -6.21 17.10 -4.55
CA HIS A 351 -4.88 17.01 -3.96
C HIS A 351 -3.96 18.07 -4.57
N GLU A 352 -3.39 18.92 -3.73
CA GLU A 352 -2.31 19.83 -4.12
C GLU A 352 -0.98 19.13 -3.91
N LEU A 353 -0.16 19.07 -4.97
CA LEU A 353 1.11 18.36 -4.93
C LEU A 353 2.09 19.09 -4.01
N GLU A 354 2.59 18.39 -2.99
CA GLU A 354 3.70 18.89 -2.19
C GLU A 354 4.99 18.86 -3.05
N ARG A 355 5.70 19.99 -3.12
CA ARG A 355 6.91 20.17 -3.95
C ARG A 355 8.08 20.63 -3.08
N THR A 356 9.31 20.34 -3.50
CA THR A 356 10.50 20.80 -2.78
C THR A 356 10.56 22.34 -2.79
N PRO A 357 10.61 23.00 -1.62
CA PRO A 357 10.68 24.46 -1.57
C PRO A 357 11.98 24.99 -2.20
N GLU A 358 11.98 26.27 -2.58
CA GLU A 358 13.17 26.94 -3.11
C GLU A 358 14.31 26.90 -2.07
N TRP A 359 15.54 26.65 -2.54
CA TRP A 359 16.72 26.60 -1.68
C TRP A 359 17.13 28.02 -1.37
N ILE A 360 17.04 28.36 -0.08
CA ILE A 360 17.56 29.62 0.45
C ILE A 360 18.89 29.29 1.13
N GLU A 361 19.96 29.93 0.66
CA GLU A 361 21.29 29.74 1.23
C GLU A 361 21.32 30.19 2.70
N PRO A 362 21.73 29.34 3.65
CA PRO A 362 21.85 29.75 5.04
C PRO A 362 22.81 30.94 5.16
N LEU A 363 22.40 31.98 5.90
CA LEU A 363 23.21 33.20 6.07
C LEU A 363 24.63 32.89 6.56
N GLU A 364 24.81 31.85 7.36
CA GLU A 364 26.13 31.41 7.84
C GLU A 364 27.07 30.97 6.72
N ASP A 365 26.56 30.34 5.65
CA ASP A 365 27.36 29.88 4.50
C ASP A 365 27.80 31.05 3.61
N MET A 366 26.99 32.12 3.50
CA MET A 366 27.38 33.36 2.81
C MET A 366 28.56 34.07 3.49
N PHE A 367 28.67 33.97 4.83
CA PHE A 367 29.79 34.55 5.58
C PHE A 367 31.04 33.66 5.54
N MET A 368 30.91 32.37 5.24
CA MET A 368 32.03 31.42 5.16
C MET A 368 32.68 31.42 3.77
N GLU A 369 31.93 31.62 2.68
CA GLU A 369 32.50 31.78 1.34
C GLU A 369 33.41 33.01 1.21
N ASN A 370 33.07 34.12 1.90
CA ASN A 370 33.90 35.33 1.93
C ASN A 370 35.15 35.23 2.82
N LYS A 371 35.24 34.24 3.71
CA LYS A 371 36.41 34.00 4.57
C LYS A 371 37.44 33.04 3.95
N GLY A 372 37.15 32.46 2.79
CA GLY A 372 38.03 31.50 2.08
C GLY A 372 39.34 32.06 1.52
N LYS A 373 39.63 33.36 1.65
CA LYS A 373 40.93 33.96 1.29
C LYS A 373 41.69 34.47 2.51
N GLN A 374 42.03 33.59 3.44
CA GLN A 374 43.26 33.74 4.25
C GLN A 374 43.63 32.42 4.93
N LYS A 375 44.89 32.02 4.74
CA LYS A 375 45.51 30.79 5.26
C LYS A 375 45.61 30.81 6.79
N ALA A 376 45.40 29.66 7.44
CA ALA A 376 46.44 28.82 8.05
C ALA A 376 45.85 27.87 9.12
N ASN A 377 46.28 26.61 9.06
CA ASN A 377 46.08 25.56 10.08
C ASN A 377 47.05 25.81 11.27
N PRO A 378 46.81 25.30 12.50
CA PRO A 378 47.15 23.90 12.78
C PRO A 378 46.34 23.13 13.86
N LYS A 379 46.10 21.85 13.55
CA LYS A 379 46.10 20.58 14.36
C LYS A 379 46.05 20.60 15.91
N SER A 380 45.18 19.74 16.48
CA SER A 380 45.49 18.67 17.47
C SER A 380 44.26 17.71 17.59
N LYS A 381 44.39 16.38 17.39
CA LYS A 381 44.58 15.26 18.38
C LYS A 381 43.50 15.23 19.49
N ASP A 382 42.87 14.13 19.91
CA ASP A 382 43.13 12.68 19.83
C ASP A 382 41.91 11.89 20.39
N LEU A 383 41.79 10.60 20.03
CA LEU A 383 41.28 9.43 20.80
C LEU A 383 39.82 9.43 21.37
N GLY A 384 39.02 8.36 21.35
CA GLY A 384 39.19 6.97 20.91
C GLY A 384 37.97 6.06 21.26
N LYS A 385 37.89 4.93 20.54
CA LYS A 385 37.34 3.58 20.88
C LYS A 385 36.10 3.43 21.80
N ALA A 386 35.09 2.68 21.34
CA ALA A 386 34.91 1.24 21.63
C ALA A 386 33.64 0.66 20.99
N GLN A 387 33.77 -0.52 20.39
CA GLN A 387 32.70 -1.46 20.06
C GLN A 387 32.38 -2.32 21.29
N SER A 388 31.11 -2.77 21.44
CA SER A 388 30.80 -4.18 21.73
C SER A 388 29.29 -4.46 21.73
N ASP A 389 28.89 -5.36 20.84
CA ASP A 389 27.85 -6.40 20.89
C ASP A 389 26.92 -6.50 22.10
N PHE A 390 25.60 -6.66 21.86
CA PHE A 390 24.76 -7.59 22.62
C PHE A 390 23.63 -8.19 21.77
N LYS A 391 23.49 -9.52 21.89
CA LYS A 391 22.50 -10.42 21.29
C LYS A 391 21.09 -10.14 21.84
N LEU A 392 20.06 -10.34 21.01
CA LEU A 392 18.65 -10.37 21.39
C LEU A 392 18.12 -11.80 21.29
N GLU A 393 17.62 -12.31 22.42
CA GLU A 393 16.75 -13.49 22.49
C GLU A 393 15.29 -13.04 22.53
N ASP A 394 14.46 -13.72 21.74
CA ASP A 394 13.00 -13.61 21.68
C ASP A 394 12.33 -14.14 22.95
N LYS A 395 11.47 -13.34 23.59
CA LYS A 395 10.26 -13.85 24.27
C LYS A 395 9.10 -12.86 24.19
N ASN A 396 7.97 -13.36 23.68
CA ASN A 396 6.62 -12.81 23.78
C ASN A 396 6.24 -12.48 25.23
N SER A 397 5.78 -11.27 25.49
CA SER A 397 4.85 -11.00 26.60
C SER A 397 3.98 -9.78 26.31
N SER A 398 2.68 -9.97 26.55
CA SER A 398 1.60 -8.99 26.52
C SER A 398 1.94 -7.78 27.40
N ILE A 399 1.94 -6.58 26.83
CA ILE A 399 2.27 -5.35 27.55
C ILE A 399 0.97 -4.66 27.99
N LYS A 400 0.84 -4.45 29.31
CA LYS A 400 -0.08 -3.47 29.90
C LYS A 400 0.59 -2.09 29.86
N ILE A 401 -0.11 -1.09 29.34
CA ILE A 401 0.31 0.32 29.37
C ILE A 401 -0.62 1.07 30.34
N VAL A 402 -0.03 1.87 31.22
CA VAL A 402 -0.70 2.84 32.08
C VAL A 402 -0.73 4.17 31.31
N ILE A 403 -1.91 4.76 31.17
CA ILE A 403 -2.15 6.02 30.44
C ILE A 403 -2.50 7.09 31.47
N ASP A 404 -1.77 8.21 31.46
CA ASP A 404 -2.22 9.45 32.12
C ASP A 404 -3.10 10.24 31.14
N GLU A 405 -4.28 10.62 31.61
CA GLU A 405 -5.33 11.29 30.85
C GLU A 405 -4.96 12.75 30.53
N VAL A 406 -4.55 13.02 29.28
CA VAL A 406 -4.81 14.31 28.61
C VAL A 406 -5.37 13.99 27.22
N GLY A 407 -6.58 14.46 26.95
CA GLY A 407 -7.40 14.07 25.80
C GLY A 407 -6.86 14.58 24.45
N VAL A 408 -6.91 13.71 23.44
CA VAL A 408 -6.82 14.08 22.01
C VAL A 408 -8.10 14.85 21.59
N ASP A 409 -9.17 14.68 22.37
CA ASP A 409 -10.52 15.20 22.21
C ASP A 409 -10.54 16.75 22.09
N ASP A 410 -9.71 17.46 22.86
CA ASP A 410 -9.63 18.93 22.83
C ASP A 410 -8.97 19.47 21.54
N ILE A 411 -8.15 18.66 20.84
CA ILE A 411 -7.45 19.09 19.62
C ILE A 411 -8.37 18.96 18.40
N VAL A 412 -9.26 17.96 18.39
CA VAL A 412 -10.14 17.69 17.24
C VAL A 412 -11.36 18.62 17.23
N SER A 413 -11.91 19.00 18.39
CA SER A 413 -13.07 19.91 18.43
C SER A 413 -12.70 21.35 18.05
N ASP A 414 -11.50 21.82 18.41
CA ASP A 414 -11.08 23.21 18.20
C ASP A 414 -10.73 23.51 16.73
N LEU A 415 -10.42 22.49 15.92
CA LEU A 415 -10.11 22.63 14.50
C LEU A 415 -11.36 22.67 13.58
N SER A 416 -12.57 22.53 14.14
CA SER A 416 -13.82 22.47 13.38
C SER A 416 -14.59 23.79 13.32
N GLN A 417 -14.12 24.86 13.99
CA GLN A 417 -14.76 26.17 13.96
C GLN A 417 -13.76 27.31 13.74
N GLU A 418 -13.46 27.63 12.48
CA GLU A 418 -12.87 28.93 12.16
C GLU A 418 -13.97 29.98 11.96
N ASN A 419 -14.15 30.84 12.97
CA ASN A 419 -14.74 32.17 12.80
C ASN A 419 -13.59 33.21 12.89
N PRO A 420 -13.42 34.11 11.90
CA PRO A 420 -12.30 35.03 11.88
C PRO A 420 -12.65 36.29 12.68
N SER A 421 -12.34 36.32 13.98
CA SER A 421 -12.05 37.58 14.71
C SER A 421 -11.74 37.32 16.19
N ASN A 422 -10.46 37.16 16.51
CA ASN A 422 -9.73 37.94 17.53
C ASN A 422 -8.45 37.20 17.92
N GLY A 423 -7.35 37.95 17.95
CA GLY A 423 -6.05 37.45 18.37
C GLY A 423 -6.10 36.87 19.78
N LYS A 424 -6.09 35.55 19.88
CA LYS A 424 -5.69 34.79 21.07
C LYS A 424 -4.78 33.64 20.61
N ARG A 425 -3.71 33.44 21.37
CA ARG A 425 -2.59 32.51 21.10
C ARG A 425 -3.13 31.08 20.86
N PRO A 426 -2.58 30.32 19.89
CA PRO A 426 -3.00 28.94 19.70
C PRO A 426 -2.61 28.11 20.92
N ILE A 427 -3.60 27.39 21.48
CA ILE A 427 -3.39 26.43 22.56
C ILE A 427 -2.57 25.28 21.97
N LYS A 428 -1.29 25.20 22.37
CA LYS A 428 -0.36 24.16 21.92
C LYS A 428 -0.48 22.96 22.86
N ALA A 429 -1.51 22.15 22.72
CA ALA A 429 -1.55 20.85 23.39
C ALA A 429 -0.47 19.96 22.73
N SER A 430 0.60 19.68 23.47
CA SER A 430 1.74 18.90 23.01
C SER A 430 1.56 17.44 23.43
N ILE A 431 1.52 16.53 22.46
CA ILE A 431 1.37 15.10 22.68
C ILE A 431 2.71 14.54 23.14
N LYS A 432 2.75 14.02 24.36
CA LYS A 432 3.95 13.42 24.95
C LYS A 432 4.14 12.00 24.43
N LEU A 433 5.29 11.75 23.82
CA LEU A 433 5.68 10.45 23.28
C LEU A 433 6.81 9.85 24.13
N ASP A 434 6.68 8.57 24.46
CA ASP A 434 7.79 7.83 25.05
C ASP A 434 8.98 7.70 24.08
N GLN A 435 10.10 7.16 24.57
CA GLN A 435 11.32 7.03 23.77
C GLN A 435 11.15 6.22 22.48
N THR A 436 10.26 5.23 22.45
CA THR A 436 10.05 4.36 21.28
C THR A 436 9.16 5.05 20.25
N ALA A 437 8.03 5.59 20.69
CA ALA A 437 7.13 6.37 19.84
C ALA A 437 7.85 7.61 19.27
N PHE A 438 8.69 8.27 20.07
CA PHE A 438 9.45 9.43 19.64
C PHE A 438 10.49 9.09 18.56
N ARG A 439 11.12 7.89 18.60
CA ARG A 439 12.02 7.45 17.52
C ARG A 439 11.28 7.26 16.19
N ALA A 440 10.11 6.63 16.22
CA ALA A 440 9.28 6.48 15.03
C ALA A 440 8.82 7.85 14.51
N PHE A 441 8.35 8.73 15.40
CA PHE A 441 8.01 10.12 15.08
C PHE A 441 9.14 10.83 14.32
N LYS A 442 10.38 10.77 14.82
CA LYS A 442 11.53 11.39 14.14
C LYS A 442 11.72 10.90 12.71
N ALA A 443 11.48 9.62 12.43
CA ALA A 443 11.60 9.07 11.07
C ALA A 443 10.39 9.43 10.17
N LEU A 444 9.18 9.43 10.73
CA LEU A 444 7.94 9.74 10.01
C LEU A 444 7.89 11.20 9.56
N PHE A 445 8.31 12.12 10.43
CA PHE A 445 8.19 13.56 10.24
C PHE A 445 9.53 14.26 10.00
N TYR A 446 10.57 13.49 9.63
CA TYR A 446 11.90 14.02 9.34
C TYR A 446 11.84 15.09 8.25
N THR A 447 12.47 16.23 8.51
CA THR A 447 12.74 17.25 7.49
C THR A 447 14.24 17.30 7.17
N PRO A 448 14.65 17.38 5.89
CA PRO A 448 16.07 17.45 5.50
C PRO A 448 16.90 18.60 6.11
N LEU A 449 16.22 19.61 6.67
CA LEU A 449 16.81 20.74 7.41
C LEU A 449 17.39 20.32 8.78
N GLU A 450 16.90 19.23 9.35
CA GLU A 450 17.33 18.76 10.66
C GLU A 450 18.75 18.17 10.63
N LEU A 451 19.55 18.52 11.64
CA LEU A 451 20.93 18.04 11.77
C LEU A 451 21.02 16.55 12.15
N ASP A 452 20.07 16.07 12.98
CA ASP A 452 20.00 14.68 13.42
C ASP A 452 19.19 13.85 12.41
N ARG A 453 19.87 13.27 11.42
CA ARG A 453 19.24 12.37 10.45
C ARG A 453 18.87 11.05 11.13
N PRO A 454 17.58 10.69 11.24
CA PRO A 454 17.17 9.41 11.78
C PRO A 454 17.61 8.25 10.86
N GLY A 455 17.80 7.08 11.45
CA GLY A 455 18.04 5.85 10.70
C GLY A 455 16.77 5.26 10.10
N ASN A 456 16.88 4.03 9.59
CA ASN A 456 15.70 3.24 9.23
C ASN A 456 14.85 2.96 10.47
N MET A 457 13.53 2.91 10.30
CA MET A 457 12.56 2.69 11.37
C MET A 457 12.16 1.21 11.42
N ALA A 458 12.14 0.60 12.61
CA ALA A 458 11.60 -0.74 12.77
C ALA A 458 10.07 -0.71 12.66
N TRP A 459 9.46 -1.69 11.98
CA TRP A 459 7.99 -1.76 11.85
C TRP A 459 7.27 -1.78 13.20
N LYS A 460 7.85 -2.46 14.20
CA LYS A 460 7.33 -2.48 15.58
C LYS A 460 7.29 -1.10 16.24
N ASP A 461 8.25 -0.22 15.92
CA ASP A 461 8.28 1.13 16.49
C ASP A 461 7.17 1.98 15.86
N PHE A 462 6.84 1.74 14.58
CA PHE A 462 5.67 2.32 13.92
C PHE A 462 4.35 1.84 14.53
N LEU A 463 4.20 0.53 14.80
CA LEU A 463 3.03 -0.01 15.49
C LEU A 463 2.87 0.63 16.88
N HIS A 464 3.97 0.75 17.63
CA HIS A 464 3.98 1.40 18.94
C HIS A 464 3.58 2.87 18.86
N PHE A 465 4.09 3.61 17.87
CA PHE A 465 3.68 4.99 17.61
C PHE A 465 2.18 5.10 17.31
N MET A 466 1.64 4.27 16.43
CA MET A 466 0.21 4.29 16.12
C MET A 466 -0.65 3.96 17.35
N SER A 467 -0.23 3.01 18.19
CA SER A 467 -0.90 2.71 19.46
C SER A 467 -0.81 3.84 20.49
N ALA A 468 0.32 4.56 20.55
CA ALA A 468 0.43 5.77 21.37
C ALA A 468 -0.55 6.86 20.90
N MET A 469 -0.88 6.87 19.61
CA MET A 469 -1.90 7.72 19.00
C MET A 469 -3.32 7.14 19.09
N ARG A 470 -3.57 6.19 20.01
CA ARG A 470 -4.85 5.53 20.26
C ARG A 470 -5.42 4.70 19.10
N PHE A 471 -4.61 4.39 18.08
CA PHE A 471 -5.02 3.43 17.06
C PHE A 471 -4.88 2.00 17.55
N SER A 472 -5.84 1.16 17.18
CA SER A 472 -5.78 -0.29 17.34
C SER A 472 -5.23 -0.93 16.06
N PRO A 473 -4.00 -1.48 16.07
CA PRO A 473 -3.42 -2.14 14.91
C PRO A 473 -3.95 -3.58 14.76
N PHE A 474 -4.53 -3.88 13.61
CA PHE A 474 -4.99 -5.20 13.21
C PHE A 474 -4.20 -5.70 12.01
N LYS A 475 -3.48 -6.81 12.17
CA LYS A 475 -2.88 -7.50 11.04
C LYS A 475 -3.99 -8.20 10.25
N LEU A 476 -4.09 -7.89 8.96
CA LEU A 476 -4.99 -8.56 8.03
C LEU A 476 -4.22 -9.71 7.35
N TYR A 477 -4.36 -9.86 6.04
CA TYR A 477 -3.56 -10.80 5.25
C TYR A 477 -2.31 -10.14 4.69
N GLY A 478 -1.31 -10.95 4.42
CA GLY A 478 -0.11 -10.54 3.72
C GLY A 478 0.69 -9.54 4.53
N SER A 479 1.03 -8.44 3.86
CA SER A 479 1.67 -7.29 4.49
C SER A 479 0.66 -6.26 5.00
N SER A 480 -0.65 -6.41 4.78
CA SER A 480 -1.60 -5.35 5.13
C SER A 480 -1.92 -5.28 6.63
N TRP A 481 -1.81 -4.08 7.18
CA TRP A 481 -2.21 -3.74 8.54
C TRP A 481 -3.26 -2.63 8.49
N HIS A 482 -4.35 -2.83 9.23
CA HIS A 482 -5.38 -1.83 9.45
C HIS A 482 -5.21 -1.17 10.81
N PHE A 483 -5.39 0.14 10.85
CA PHE A 483 -5.31 0.94 12.05
C PHE A 483 -6.67 1.59 12.27
N GLU A 484 -7.39 1.09 13.25
CA GLU A 484 -8.73 1.56 13.61
C GLU A 484 -8.65 2.59 14.74
N HIS A 485 -9.54 3.58 14.72
CA HIS A 485 -9.71 4.55 15.80
C HIS A 485 -11.19 4.89 15.97
N SER A 486 -11.62 5.15 17.20
CA SER A 486 -13.02 5.42 17.55
C SER A 486 -13.56 6.79 17.11
N GLU A 487 -12.70 7.71 16.66
CA GLU A 487 -13.02 9.14 16.50
C GLU A 487 -12.57 9.67 15.15
N VAL A 488 -11.44 9.18 14.66
CA VAL A 488 -10.92 9.54 13.35
C VAL A 488 -11.01 8.35 12.41
N ARG A 489 -11.05 8.61 11.10
CA ARG A 489 -11.13 7.56 10.09
C ARG A 489 -9.93 6.59 10.18
N SER A 490 -10.18 5.31 9.92
CA SER A 490 -9.15 4.28 9.86
C SER A 490 -8.18 4.46 8.68
N ILE A 491 -7.00 3.85 8.78
CA ILE A 491 -5.96 3.90 7.74
C ILE A 491 -5.28 2.53 7.57
N GLN A 492 -4.74 2.25 6.37
CA GLN A 492 -3.99 1.03 6.09
C GLN A 492 -2.56 1.31 5.60
N PHE A 493 -1.63 0.47 6.06
CA PHE A 493 -0.23 0.45 5.65
C PHE A 493 0.24 -0.98 5.42
N HIS A 494 1.24 -1.14 4.55
CA HIS A 494 1.89 -2.43 4.34
C HIS A 494 3.16 -2.53 5.19
N GLU A 495 3.26 -3.62 5.94
CA GLU A 495 4.49 -4.03 6.62
C GLU A 495 5.60 -4.27 5.58
N PRO A 496 6.80 -3.70 5.77
CA PRO A 496 7.91 -3.91 4.85
C PRO A 496 8.42 -5.35 4.96
N LEU A 497 8.23 -6.13 3.89
CA LEU A 497 8.75 -7.49 3.79
C LEU A 497 10.01 -7.52 2.91
N PRO A 498 10.99 -8.39 3.20
CA PRO A 498 11.01 -9.39 4.26
C PRO A 498 11.66 -8.93 5.58
N SER A 499 12.19 -7.71 5.66
CA SER A 499 13.08 -7.28 6.75
C SER A 499 12.38 -6.62 7.95
N SER A 500 11.06 -6.43 7.91
CA SER A 500 10.27 -5.65 8.90
C SER A 500 10.90 -4.29 9.27
N THR A 501 11.68 -3.73 8.33
CA THR A 501 12.41 -2.47 8.46
C THR A 501 11.92 -1.49 7.40
N VAL A 502 11.44 -0.34 7.84
CA VAL A 502 10.98 0.75 6.98
C VAL A 502 12.17 1.66 6.69
N SER A 503 12.50 1.87 5.41
CA SER A 503 13.52 2.85 5.03
C SER A 503 13.10 4.25 5.46
N LEU A 504 14.06 5.15 5.72
CA LEU A 504 13.72 6.54 6.08
C LEU A 504 12.78 7.18 5.04
N ARG A 505 13.04 6.97 3.75
CA ARG A 505 12.19 7.47 2.66
C ARG A 505 10.76 6.92 2.76
N ALA A 506 10.60 5.62 3.02
CA ALA A 506 9.27 5.03 3.19
C ALA A 506 8.57 5.56 4.46
N ALA A 507 9.32 5.79 5.54
CA ALA A 507 8.80 6.39 6.77
C ALA A 507 8.29 7.81 6.51
N MET A 508 9.05 8.64 5.80
CA MET A 508 8.63 10.00 5.43
C MET A 508 7.33 9.99 4.61
N ARG A 509 7.17 9.06 3.65
CA ARG A 509 5.92 8.90 2.89
C ARG A 509 4.75 8.49 3.78
N MET A 510 4.99 7.61 4.76
CA MET A 510 3.99 7.24 5.75
C MET A 510 3.59 8.45 6.60
N GLY A 511 4.55 9.25 7.05
CA GLY A 511 4.30 10.49 7.78
C GLY A 511 3.54 11.54 6.96
N GLN A 512 3.85 11.70 5.68
CA GLN A 512 3.07 12.55 4.76
C GLN A 512 1.60 12.10 4.66
N ARG A 513 1.35 10.78 4.55
CA ARG A 513 -0.02 10.25 4.57
C ARG A 513 -0.74 10.53 5.89
N LEU A 514 -0.06 10.38 7.02
CA LEU A 514 -0.60 10.69 8.35
C LEU A 514 -0.89 12.19 8.52
N LYS A 515 0.05 13.06 8.14
CA LYS A 515 -0.12 14.52 8.10
C LYS A 515 -1.33 14.92 7.26
N ARG A 516 -1.44 14.40 6.04
CA ARG A 516 -2.57 14.73 5.14
C ARG A 516 -3.92 14.31 5.72
N THR A 517 -3.93 13.11 6.30
CA THR A 517 -5.15 12.46 6.81
C THR A 517 -5.63 13.05 8.13
N TYR A 518 -4.74 13.24 9.09
CA TYR A 518 -5.08 13.61 10.47
C TYR A 518 -4.64 15.04 10.84
N LYS A 519 -4.06 15.78 9.89
CA LYS A 519 -3.51 17.14 10.10
C LYS A 519 -2.43 17.18 11.20
N TRP A 520 -1.72 16.07 11.37
CA TRP A 520 -0.61 15.99 12.31
C TRP A 520 0.60 16.79 11.82
N HIS A 521 1.12 17.66 12.68
CA HIS A 521 2.29 18.47 12.43
C HIS A 521 3.40 18.13 13.44
N PRO A 522 4.69 18.26 13.08
CA PRO A 522 5.81 17.96 13.99
C PRO A 522 5.70 18.69 15.33
N ASP A 523 5.21 19.93 15.31
CA ASP A 523 5.04 20.79 16.49
C ASP A 523 3.99 20.30 17.50
N MET A 524 3.21 19.28 17.15
CA MET A 524 2.22 18.65 18.03
C MET A 524 2.84 17.59 18.95
N PHE A 525 4.10 17.20 18.75
CA PHE A 525 4.71 16.08 19.45
C PHE A 525 5.95 16.52 20.24
N GLU A 526 6.06 16.03 21.47
CA GLU A 526 7.25 16.21 22.30
C GLU A 526 7.67 14.90 22.95
N LYS A 527 8.95 14.77 23.26
CA LYS A 527 9.47 13.62 24.00
C LYS A 527 9.09 13.74 25.47
N ASP A 528 8.49 12.69 26.03
CA ASP A 528 8.22 12.64 27.46
C ASP A 528 9.54 12.61 28.24
N SER A 529 9.71 13.62 29.09
CA SER A 529 10.91 13.82 29.90
C SER A 529 10.89 12.94 31.16
N ALA A 530 9.71 12.53 31.64
CA ALA A 530 9.53 11.78 32.88
C ALA A 530 9.97 10.31 32.78
N ALA A 531 9.88 9.70 31.60
CA ALA A 531 10.28 8.31 31.36
C ALA A 531 11.81 8.04 31.47
N SER A 532 12.63 9.10 31.60
CA SER A 532 14.10 9.00 31.64
C SER A 532 14.68 8.77 33.03
N SER A 533 13.86 8.84 34.09
CA SER A 533 14.31 8.91 35.50
C SER A 533 13.91 7.71 36.36
N SER A 534 13.44 6.63 35.74
CA SER A 534 13.23 5.33 36.40
C SER A 534 14.03 4.25 35.68
N SER A 535 15.30 4.12 36.06
CA SER A 535 16.16 2.98 35.74
C SER A 535 17.02 2.66 36.96
#